data_AF-A0A3N5S1J6-F1
#
_entry.id   AF-A0A3N5S1J6-F1
#
_cell.length_a   1.000
_cell.length_b   1.000
_cell.length_c   1.000
_cell.angle_alpha   90.00
_cell.angle_beta   90.00
_cell.angle_gamma   90.00
#
_symmetry.space_group_name_H-M   'P 1'
#
loop_
_entity.id
_entity.type
_entity.pdbx_description
1 polymer ?
#
loop_
_entity_poly.entity_id
_entity_poly.type
_entity_poly.pdbx_seq_one_letter_code
_entity_poly.pdbx_strand_id
1 'polypeptide(L)'
;MKTVGDYREKIVSVDRVLELIKPGNRVFLSSGPAIPALTVKAIVDSVAKNLLDLEIIQLITLGDYLPSDARQTSKYRLKTFNIGESIIHDISEGKVDFIPANLMEIPLILSSGAVGVDIAVVQTSPPDRRGFLNLGIAIDVANIAIKNADLVIAEINPAVPVTYGET
;
A
#
# COMPACT_ATOMS: atom_id res chain seq x y z
N MET A 1 -13.05 24.31 -14.06
CA MET A 1 -13.04 23.66 -12.73
C MET A 1 -13.82 22.37 -12.87
N LYS A 2 -13.19 21.19 -12.85
CA LYS A 2 -13.92 19.91 -12.94
C LYS A 2 -14.82 19.82 -11.71
N THR A 3 -16.10 19.58 -11.90
CA THR A 3 -17.05 19.29 -10.81
C THR A 3 -16.49 18.09 -10.06
N VAL A 4 -16.08 18.29 -8.81
CA VAL A 4 -15.70 17.19 -7.92
C VAL A 4 -16.99 16.43 -7.66
N GLY A 5 -17.17 15.27 -8.30
CA GLY A 5 -18.30 14.38 -8.02
C GLY A 5 -18.36 14.03 -6.53
N ASP A 6 -19.54 13.70 -6.02
CA ASP A 6 -19.68 13.35 -4.60
C ASP A 6 -18.80 12.14 -4.29
N TYR A 7 -17.83 12.30 -3.38
CA TYR A 7 -16.91 11.21 -2.99
C TYR A 7 -17.66 10.01 -2.42
N ARG A 8 -18.89 10.21 -1.92
CA ARG A 8 -19.76 9.15 -1.41
C ARG A 8 -20.07 8.09 -2.45
N GLU A 9 -20.10 8.44 -3.74
CA GLU A 9 -20.31 7.49 -4.83
C GLU A 9 -19.11 6.55 -5.04
N LYS A 10 -17.94 6.94 -4.53
CA LYS A 10 -16.71 6.13 -4.58
C LYS A 10 -16.49 5.28 -3.33
N ILE A 11 -17.36 5.42 -2.31
CA ILE A 11 -17.29 4.60 -1.12
C ILE A 11 -17.77 3.20 -1.48
N VAL A 12 -16.91 2.22 -1.28
CA VAL A 12 -17.18 0.81 -1.55
C VAL A 12 -16.80 -0.03 -0.34
N SER A 13 -17.36 -1.24 -0.25
CA SER A 13 -16.97 -2.20 0.79
C SER A 13 -15.55 -2.72 0.56
N VAL A 14 -14.93 -3.26 1.62
CA VAL A 14 -13.62 -3.92 1.51
C VAL A 14 -13.68 -5.13 0.57
N ASP A 15 -14.78 -5.89 0.56
CA ASP A 15 -14.97 -7.00 -0.37
C ASP A 15 -14.92 -6.54 -1.83
N ARG A 16 -15.57 -5.40 -2.12
CA ARG A 16 -15.53 -4.81 -3.45
C ARG A 16 -14.12 -4.36 -3.83
N VAL A 17 -13.34 -3.86 -2.87
CA VAL A 17 -11.92 -3.56 -3.09
C VAL A 17 -11.15 -4.83 -3.49
N LEU A 18 -11.35 -5.94 -2.79
CA LEU A 18 -10.68 -7.21 -3.11
C LEU A 18 -11.03 -7.72 -4.51
N GLU A 19 -12.25 -7.51 -4.98
CA GLU A 19 -12.67 -7.88 -6.35
C GLU A 19 -11.97 -7.10 -7.46
N LEU A 20 -11.44 -5.90 -7.15
CA LEU A 20 -10.71 -5.07 -8.11
C LEU A 20 -9.27 -5.55 -8.30
N ILE A 21 -8.73 -6.28 -7.32
CA ILE A 21 -7.37 -6.83 -7.36
C ILE A 21 -7.35 -8.05 -8.28
N LYS A 22 -6.34 -8.12 -9.13
CA LYS A 22 -6.09 -9.23 -10.05
C LYS A 22 -4.82 -9.98 -9.67
N PRO A 23 -4.71 -11.26 -10.05
CA PRO A 23 -3.46 -12.00 -9.85
C PRO A 23 -2.29 -11.28 -10.51
N GLY A 24 -1.12 -11.29 -9.85
CA GLY A 24 0.08 -10.63 -10.36
C GLY A 24 0.13 -9.12 -10.12
N ASN A 25 -0.89 -8.50 -9.49
CA ASN A 25 -0.85 -7.06 -9.25
C ASN A 25 0.25 -6.67 -8.26
N ARG A 26 0.91 -5.57 -8.59
CA ARG A 26 1.88 -4.85 -7.77
C ARG A 26 1.14 -3.83 -6.91
N VAL A 27 0.96 -4.17 -5.65
CA VAL A 27 0.15 -3.41 -4.69
C VAL A 27 1.06 -2.67 -3.72
N PHE A 28 1.13 -1.34 -3.85
CA PHE A 28 1.75 -0.49 -2.85
C PHE A 28 0.83 -0.32 -1.63
N LEU A 29 1.40 -0.45 -0.44
CA LEU A 29 0.73 -0.16 0.82
C LEU A 29 1.48 0.96 1.54
N SER A 30 0.79 2.00 2.02
CA SER A 30 1.42 3.01 2.88
C SER A 30 2.08 2.35 4.09
N SER A 31 3.24 2.88 4.50
CA SER A 31 4.14 2.20 5.45
C SER A 31 3.90 2.59 6.90
N GLY A 32 4.42 1.76 7.81
CA GLY A 32 4.48 2.06 9.23
C GLY A 32 3.09 2.35 9.85
N PRO A 33 2.93 3.44 10.62
CA PRO A 33 1.68 3.73 11.30
C PRO A 33 0.56 4.20 10.36
N ALA A 34 0.87 4.48 9.08
CA ALA A 34 -0.13 4.78 8.06
C ALA A 34 -0.58 3.53 7.28
N ILE A 35 -0.26 2.31 7.72
CA ILE A 35 -0.70 1.09 7.04
C ILE A 35 -2.24 1.01 6.96
N PRO A 36 -2.83 0.69 5.79
CA PRO A 36 -4.29 0.55 5.63
C PRO A 36 -4.75 -0.80 6.20
N ALA A 37 -4.79 -0.88 7.53
CA ALA A 37 -4.94 -2.11 8.30
C ALA A 37 -6.17 -2.95 7.90
N LEU A 38 -7.30 -2.32 7.58
CA LEU A 38 -8.52 -3.04 7.20
C LEU A 38 -8.30 -3.77 5.86
N THR A 39 -7.74 -3.06 4.87
CA THR A 39 -7.48 -3.61 3.55
C THR A 39 -6.39 -4.68 3.60
N VAL A 40 -5.31 -4.45 4.35
CA VAL A 40 -4.24 -5.45 4.52
C VAL A 40 -4.79 -6.72 5.15
N LYS A 41 -5.54 -6.60 6.25
CA LYS A 41 -6.15 -7.75 6.92
C LYS A 41 -7.10 -8.51 5.98
N ALA A 42 -7.92 -7.80 5.21
CA ALA A 42 -8.83 -8.42 4.25
C ALA A 42 -8.07 -9.16 3.14
N ILE A 43 -6.97 -8.58 2.63
CA ILE A 43 -6.08 -9.27 1.69
C ILE A 43 -5.54 -10.53 2.37
N VAL A 44 -4.94 -10.46 3.55
CA VAL A 44 -4.29 -11.59 4.25
C VAL A 44 -5.26 -12.72 4.58
N ASP A 45 -6.44 -12.41 5.11
CA ASP A 45 -7.43 -13.41 5.56
C ASP A 45 -8.20 -14.06 4.40
N SER A 46 -8.27 -13.42 3.24
CA SER A 46 -9.05 -13.91 2.10
C SER A 46 -8.49 -15.21 1.51
N VAL A 47 -9.36 -16.08 1.01
CA VAL A 47 -8.98 -17.29 0.25
C VAL A 47 -9.25 -17.14 -1.26
N ALA A 48 -9.55 -15.92 -1.70
CA ALA A 48 -9.95 -15.63 -3.06
C ALA A 48 -8.79 -15.81 -4.04
N LYS A 49 -9.04 -16.55 -5.13
CA LYS A 49 -8.01 -16.91 -6.12
C LYS A 49 -7.50 -15.74 -6.95
N ASN A 50 -8.24 -14.63 -6.99
CA ASN A 50 -7.81 -13.41 -7.66
C ASN A 50 -6.70 -12.67 -6.88
N LEU A 51 -6.41 -13.07 -5.64
CA LEU A 51 -5.37 -12.48 -4.80
C LEU A 51 -4.08 -13.33 -4.77
N LEU A 52 -3.85 -14.13 -5.80
CA LEU A 52 -2.64 -14.95 -5.92
C LEU A 52 -1.52 -14.19 -6.63
N ASP A 53 -0.27 -14.51 -6.30
CA ASP A 53 0.92 -13.93 -6.92
C ASP A 53 0.99 -12.40 -6.85
N LEU A 54 0.49 -11.79 -5.76
CA LEU A 54 0.58 -10.34 -5.59
C LEU A 54 2.01 -9.94 -5.21
N GLU A 55 2.49 -8.83 -5.75
CA GLU A 55 3.70 -8.18 -5.23
C GLU A 55 3.29 -7.07 -4.29
N ILE A 56 3.48 -7.25 -2.98
CA ILE A 56 3.22 -6.19 -2.01
C ILE A 56 4.46 -5.31 -1.91
N ILE A 57 4.34 -4.03 -2.22
CA ILE A 57 5.45 -3.07 -2.14
C ILE A 57 5.26 -2.23 -0.88
N GLN A 58 6.22 -2.30 0.03
CA GLN A 58 6.21 -1.48 1.26
C GLN A 58 7.62 -1.06 1.65
N LEU A 59 7.79 0.20 2.06
CA LEU A 59 9.09 0.71 2.48
C LEU A 59 9.44 0.19 3.87
N ILE A 60 8.51 0.28 4.82
CA ILE A 60 8.71 -0.20 6.19
C ILE A 60 7.43 -0.90 6.66
N THR A 61 7.55 -2.20 6.97
CA THR A 61 6.49 -2.94 7.65
C THR A 61 6.67 -2.79 9.16
N LEU A 62 5.64 -2.28 9.86
CA LEU A 62 5.64 -2.19 11.31
C LEU A 62 4.55 -3.09 11.89
N GLY A 63 4.94 -4.05 12.74
CA GLY A 63 4.05 -5.06 13.31
C GLY A 63 3.75 -6.22 12.34
N ASP A 64 2.88 -7.13 12.78
CA ASP A 64 2.65 -8.42 12.12
C ASP A 64 1.50 -8.38 11.09
N TYR A 65 1.48 -7.36 10.24
CA TYR A 65 0.40 -7.18 9.25
C TYR A 65 0.54 -8.09 8.03
N LEU A 66 1.76 -8.50 7.70
CA LEU A 66 2.08 -9.33 6.54
C LEU A 66 2.86 -10.57 7.01
N PRO A 67 2.19 -11.56 7.60
CA PRO A 67 2.87 -12.76 8.07
C PRO A 67 3.50 -13.53 6.90
N SER A 68 4.67 -14.13 7.13
CA SER A 68 5.48 -14.84 6.14
C SER A 68 5.28 -16.36 6.19
N ASP A 69 4.10 -16.83 6.62
CA ASP A 69 3.84 -18.26 6.79
C ASP A 69 3.80 -19.01 5.43
N ALA A 70 4.08 -20.31 5.46
CA ALA A 70 4.14 -21.14 4.25
C ALA A 70 2.81 -21.21 3.47
N ARG A 71 1.68 -20.79 4.07
CA ARG A 71 0.38 -20.72 3.41
C ARG A 71 0.20 -19.44 2.60
N GLN A 72 1.04 -18.43 2.83
CA GLN A 72 0.96 -17.13 2.18
C GLN A 72 1.98 -16.92 1.06
N THR A 73 2.98 -17.80 0.93
CA THR A 73 4.02 -17.71 -0.11
C THR A 73 3.50 -17.79 -1.54
N SER A 74 2.36 -18.45 -1.77
CA SER A 74 1.70 -18.49 -3.10
C SER A 74 0.76 -17.31 -3.35
N LYS A 75 0.46 -16.54 -2.30
CA LYS A 75 -0.52 -15.47 -2.34
C LYS A 75 0.13 -14.13 -2.61
N TYR A 76 1.18 -13.81 -1.87
CA TYR A 76 1.93 -12.60 -2.12
C TYR A 76 3.41 -12.74 -1.78
N ARG A 77 4.21 -11.87 -2.40
CA ARG A 77 5.61 -11.64 -2.07
C ARG A 77 5.79 -10.20 -1.64
N LEU A 78 6.41 -10.00 -0.48
CA LEU A 78 6.76 -8.66 -0.02
C LEU A 78 8.03 -8.21 -0.75
N LYS A 79 7.95 -7.04 -1.39
CA LYS A 79 9.07 -6.27 -1.94
C LYS A 79 9.32 -5.07 -1.05
N THR A 80 10.53 -4.96 -0.50
CA THR A 80 10.87 -3.90 0.45
C THR A 80 12.26 -3.34 0.24
N PHE A 81 12.43 -2.08 0.62
CA PHE A 81 13.70 -1.34 0.58
C PHE A 81 14.38 -1.26 1.96
N ASN A 82 13.76 -1.83 2.99
CA ASN A 82 14.27 -1.82 4.36
C ASN A 82 14.75 -3.22 4.74
N ILE A 83 15.80 -3.30 5.56
CA ILE A 83 16.19 -4.51 6.27
C ILE A 83 16.10 -4.21 7.76
N GLY A 84 15.36 -5.04 8.48
CA GLY A 84 15.26 -5.04 9.93
C GLY A 84 15.41 -6.46 10.49
N GLU A 85 15.65 -6.55 11.80
CA GLU A 85 15.77 -7.82 12.52
C GLU A 85 14.55 -8.73 12.31
N SER A 86 13.36 -8.12 12.16
CA SER A 86 12.10 -8.83 11.94
C SER A 86 11.98 -9.52 10.58
N ILE A 87 12.76 -9.14 9.55
CA ILE A 87 12.58 -9.67 8.19
C ILE A 87 13.82 -10.39 7.64
N ILE A 88 14.97 -10.28 8.31
CA ILE A 88 16.25 -10.77 7.77
C ILE A 88 16.23 -12.29 7.52
N HIS A 89 15.56 -13.04 8.39
CA HIS A 89 15.37 -14.47 8.23
C HIS A 89 14.54 -14.79 6.98
N ASP A 90 13.42 -14.09 6.78
CA ASP A 90 12.53 -14.31 5.65
C ASP A 90 13.16 -13.89 4.30
N ILE A 91 14.03 -12.89 4.31
CA ILE A 91 14.89 -12.58 3.16
C ILE A 91 15.83 -13.76 2.87
N SER A 92 16.51 -14.29 3.90
CA SER A 92 17.47 -15.39 3.73
C SER A 92 16.82 -16.69 3.22
N GLU A 93 15.55 -16.91 3.55
CA GLU A 93 14.74 -18.02 3.07
C GLU A 93 14.06 -17.75 1.71
N GLY A 94 14.27 -16.58 1.11
CA GLY A 94 13.68 -16.21 -0.19
C GLY A 94 12.17 -15.92 -0.16
N LYS A 95 11.59 -15.68 1.02
CA LYS A 95 10.18 -15.34 1.20
C LYS A 95 9.88 -13.86 0.96
N VAL A 96 10.88 -13.00 1.18
CA VAL A 96 10.82 -11.55 0.99
C VAL A 96 11.88 -11.13 -0.02
N ASP A 97 11.49 -10.26 -0.95
CA ASP A 97 12.36 -9.67 -1.96
C ASP A 97 12.88 -8.31 -1.45
N PHE A 98 14.19 -8.25 -1.19
CA PHE A 98 14.85 -7.00 -0.80
C PHE A 98 15.38 -6.26 -2.04
N ILE A 99 15.04 -4.97 -2.14
CA ILE A 99 15.50 -4.07 -3.19
C ILE A 99 16.54 -3.11 -2.58
N PRO A 100 17.84 -3.33 -2.80
CA PRO A 100 18.87 -2.44 -2.27
C PRO A 100 18.82 -1.08 -2.96
N ALA A 101 18.58 -0.02 -2.19
CA ALA A 101 18.63 1.36 -2.65
C ALA A 101 18.94 2.32 -1.50
N ASN A 102 19.56 3.47 -1.79
CA ASN A 102 19.60 4.56 -0.83
C ASN A 102 18.19 5.12 -0.64
N LEU A 103 17.85 5.57 0.57
CA LEU A 103 16.54 6.15 0.88
C LEU A 103 16.16 7.30 -0.08
N MET A 104 17.14 8.11 -0.48
CA MET A 104 16.95 9.23 -1.42
C MET A 104 16.71 8.80 -2.87
N GLU A 105 17.04 7.55 -3.24
CA GLU A 105 16.85 7.01 -4.59
C GLU A 105 15.47 6.37 -4.77
N ILE A 106 14.83 5.91 -3.68
CA ILE A 106 13.52 5.24 -3.72
C ILE A 106 12.45 6.08 -4.46
N PRO A 107 12.33 7.41 -4.23
CA PRO A 107 11.45 8.27 -5.02
C PRO A 107 11.70 8.18 -6.54
N LEU A 108 12.98 8.17 -6.96
CA LEU A 108 13.36 8.08 -8.37
C LEU A 108 13.04 6.69 -8.96
N ILE A 109 13.28 5.63 -8.19
CA ILE A 109 12.99 4.24 -8.59
C ILE A 109 11.49 4.05 -8.84
N LEU A 110 10.64 4.57 -7.95
CA LEU A 110 9.19 4.49 -8.12
C LEU A 110 8.69 5.42 -9.23
N SER A 111 9.20 6.65 -9.31
CA SER A 111 8.78 7.62 -10.34
C SER A 111 9.18 7.22 -11.77
N SER A 112 10.30 6.51 -11.94
CA SER A 112 10.73 5.98 -13.24
C SER A 112 9.98 4.72 -13.66
N GLY A 113 9.19 4.11 -12.76
CA GLY A 113 8.50 2.85 -13.00
C GLY A 113 9.40 1.62 -12.96
N ALA A 114 10.67 1.76 -12.53
CA ALA A 114 11.58 0.63 -12.33
C ALA A 114 11.02 -0.37 -11.31
N VAL A 115 10.34 0.14 -10.30
CA VAL A 115 9.40 -0.62 -9.45
C VAL A 115 8.00 -0.11 -9.77
N GLY A 116 7.28 -0.84 -10.63
CA GLY A 116 5.92 -0.45 -11.02
C GLY A 116 4.90 -0.68 -9.90
N VAL A 117 3.86 0.14 -9.90
CA VAL A 117 2.74 0.06 -8.95
C VAL A 117 1.48 0.01 -9.77
N ASP A 118 0.71 -1.08 -9.68
CA ASP A 118 -0.58 -1.19 -10.38
C ASP A 118 -1.70 -0.62 -9.49
N ILE A 119 -1.61 -0.89 -8.18
CA ILE A 119 -2.59 -0.47 -7.18
C ILE A 119 -1.87 0.21 -6.03
N ALA A 120 -2.31 1.40 -5.63
CA ALA A 120 -1.86 2.06 -4.40
C ALA A 120 -2.98 2.05 -3.36
N VAL A 121 -2.75 1.43 -2.21
CA VAL A 121 -3.65 1.49 -1.06
C VAL A 121 -3.01 2.36 0.01
N VAL A 122 -3.67 3.45 0.36
CA VAL A 122 -3.18 4.44 1.32
C VAL A 122 -4.21 4.71 2.39
N GLN A 123 -3.76 4.90 3.63
CA GLN A 123 -4.63 5.38 4.70
C GLN A 123 -4.69 6.91 4.67
N THR A 124 -5.89 7.48 4.83
CA THR A 124 -6.08 8.93 4.78
C THR A 124 -7.04 9.43 5.85
N SER A 125 -7.02 10.73 6.12
CA SER A 125 -8.13 11.41 6.80
C SER A 125 -9.41 11.39 5.95
N PRO A 126 -10.58 11.71 6.53
CA PRO A 126 -11.77 12.08 5.76
C PRO A 126 -11.50 13.33 4.90
N PRO A 127 -12.26 13.52 3.81
CA PRO A 127 -12.09 14.68 2.95
C PRO A 127 -12.51 15.96 3.66
N ASP A 128 -11.77 17.05 3.44
CA ASP A 128 -12.11 18.38 3.91
C ASP A 128 -13.28 19.01 3.10
N ARG A 129 -13.65 20.25 3.43
CA ARG A 129 -14.73 20.98 2.73
C ARG A 129 -14.45 21.22 1.25
N ARG A 130 -13.20 21.11 0.82
CA ARG A 130 -12.74 21.28 -0.57
C ARG A 130 -12.56 19.94 -1.28
N GLY A 131 -12.78 18.82 -0.58
CA GLY A 131 -12.65 17.46 -1.10
C GLY A 131 -11.23 16.89 -1.02
N PHE A 132 -10.30 17.50 -0.30
CA PHE A 132 -8.94 16.99 -0.12
C PHE A 132 -8.88 16.00 1.04
N LEU A 133 -8.28 14.83 0.77
CA LEU A 133 -7.84 13.88 1.79
C LEU A 133 -6.44 14.29 2.27
N ASN A 134 -6.01 13.77 3.43
CA ASN A 134 -4.66 13.98 3.96
C ASN A 134 -4.00 12.63 4.29
N LEU A 135 -2.75 12.43 3.85
CA LEU A 135 -1.95 11.23 4.13
C LEU A 135 -1.42 11.16 5.58
N GLY A 136 -1.47 12.28 6.31
CA GLY A 136 -1.18 12.35 7.73
C GLY A 136 0.28 12.06 8.08
N ILE A 137 0.49 11.02 8.89
CA ILE A 137 1.73 10.79 9.64
C ILE A 137 2.87 10.14 8.83
N ALA A 138 2.55 9.43 7.75
CA ALA A 138 3.56 8.78 6.93
C ALA A 138 3.20 8.92 5.45
N ILE A 139 3.89 9.85 4.81
CA ILE A 139 3.79 10.12 3.37
C ILE A 139 4.79 9.27 2.61
N ASP A 140 6.02 9.13 3.14
CA ASP A 140 7.14 8.42 2.53
C ASP A 140 7.30 8.66 1.01
N VAL A 141 6.81 7.73 0.19
CA VAL A 141 6.70 7.76 -1.26
C VAL A 141 5.27 7.49 -1.73
N ALA A 142 4.29 7.45 -0.82
CA ALA A 142 2.88 7.26 -1.11
C ALA A 142 2.36 8.29 -2.11
N ASN A 143 2.79 9.55 -2.03
CA ASN A 143 2.41 10.57 -3.01
C ASN A 143 2.90 10.24 -4.44
N ILE A 144 4.02 9.53 -4.59
CA ILE A 144 4.55 9.04 -5.87
C ILE A 144 3.81 7.79 -6.31
N ALA A 145 3.59 6.84 -5.39
CA ALA A 145 2.82 5.63 -5.67
C ALA A 145 1.40 5.94 -6.16
N ILE A 146 0.71 6.90 -5.52
CA ILE A 146 -0.62 7.39 -5.92
C ILE A 146 -0.61 7.94 -7.34
N LYS A 147 0.43 8.68 -7.74
CA LYS A 147 0.53 9.30 -9.07
C LYS A 147 0.81 8.28 -10.17
N ASN A 148 1.43 7.16 -9.84
CA ASN A 148 1.87 6.15 -10.79
C ASN A 148 0.96 4.93 -10.88
N ALA A 149 0.08 4.72 -9.89
CA ALA A 149 -0.84 3.60 -9.87
C ALA A 149 -2.02 3.80 -10.84
N ASP A 150 -2.45 2.71 -11.48
CA ASP A 150 -3.66 2.68 -12.30
C ASP A 150 -4.92 2.78 -11.44
N LEU A 151 -4.86 2.23 -10.22
CA LEU A 151 -5.94 2.26 -9.23
C LEU A 151 -5.42 2.77 -7.89
N VAL A 152 -6.12 3.76 -7.33
CA VAL A 152 -5.84 4.30 -6.00
C VAL A 152 -7.02 4.01 -5.08
N ILE A 153 -6.75 3.37 -3.95
CA ILE A 153 -7.70 3.07 -2.89
C ILE A 153 -7.30 3.86 -1.66
N ALA A 154 -8.23 4.67 -1.15
CA ALA A 154 -8.05 5.40 0.10
C ALA A 154 -8.85 4.72 1.22
N GLU A 155 -8.15 4.21 2.23
CA GLU A 155 -8.75 3.74 3.48
C GLU A 155 -8.93 4.92 4.43
N ILE A 156 -10.18 5.40 4.53
CA ILE A 156 -10.50 6.59 5.32
C ILE A 156 -10.53 6.23 6.81
N ASN A 157 -9.64 6.86 7.58
CA ASN A 157 -9.61 6.76 9.03
C ASN A 157 -9.70 8.18 9.67
N PRO A 158 -10.79 8.50 10.39
CA PRO A 158 -10.95 9.78 11.10
C PRO A 158 -9.88 10.09 12.14
N ALA A 159 -9.11 9.10 12.60
CA ALA A 159 -8.01 9.29 13.53
C ALA A 159 -6.69 9.72 12.86
N VAL A 160 -6.60 9.69 11.52
CA VAL A 160 -5.43 10.20 10.79
C VAL A 160 -5.36 11.71 11.00
N PRO A 161 -4.26 12.25 11.57
CA PRO A 161 -4.12 13.67 11.76
C PRO A 161 -3.92 14.39 10.44
N VAL A 162 -4.37 15.64 10.37
CA VAL A 162 -4.10 16.52 9.23
C VAL A 162 -2.72 17.15 9.43
N THR A 163 -1.78 16.80 8.56
CA THR A 163 -0.43 17.39 8.54
C THR A 163 -0.30 18.40 7.39
N TYR A 164 0.67 19.30 7.48
CA TYR A 164 0.97 20.27 6.41
C TYR A 164 2.10 19.75 5.53
N GLY A 165 2.03 20.04 4.23
CA GLY A 165 3.06 19.67 3.24
C GLY A 165 2.43 19.08 1.99
N GLU A 166 3.18 18.24 1.29
CA GLU A 166 2.64 17.41 0.21
C GLU A 166 1.97 16.15 0.79
N THR A 167 0.82 16.37 1.44
CA THR A 167 0.04 15.40 2.22
C THR A 167 -1.38 15.27 1.72
#